data_AF-A0A2D8CFC1-F1
#
_entry.id   AF-A0A2D8CFC1-F1
#
_cell.length_a   1.000
_cell.length_b   1.000
_cell.length_c   1.000
_cell.angle_alpha   90.00
_cell.angle_beta   90.00
_cell.angle_gamma   90.00
#
_symmetry.space_group_name_H-M   'P 1'
#
loop_
_entity.id
_entity.type
_entity.pdbx_description
1 polymer ?
#
loop_
_entity_poly.entity_id
_entity_poly.type
_entity_poly.pdbx_seq_one_letter_code
_entity_poly.pdbx_strand_id
1 'polypeptide(L)' 'MSRVEEIKNLLDETTEEMEKFYEKGNKAAGTRARKGLQELKKLAQEIRLEIQEIKNKD' A
#
# COMPACT_ATOMS: atom_id res chain seq x y z
N MET A 1 9.85 11.79 5.02
CA MET A 1 9.82 10.32 4.99
C MET A 1 10.27 9.87 3.60
N SER A 2 11.01 8.78 3.51
CA SER A 2 11.43 8.23 2.21
C SER A 2 10.25 7.54 1.52
N ARG A 3 10.20 7.52 0.18
CA ARG A 3 9.20 6.72 -0.59
C ARG A 3 9.16 5.25 -0.15
N VAL A 4 10.32 4.71 0.24
CA VAL A 4 10.43 3.35 0.76
C VAL A 4 9.72 3.20 2.11
N GLU A 5 9.81 4.22 2.96
CA GLU A 5 9.18 4.26 4.28
C GLU A 5 7.66 4.37 4.15
N GLU A 6 7.16 5.19 3.22
CA GLU A 6 5.73 5.30 2.90
C GLU A 6 5.13 3.96 2.46
N ILE A 7 5.81 3.23 1.57
CA ILE A 7 5.38 1.89 1.13
C ILE A 7 5.34 0.92 2.31
N LYS A 8 6.39 0.89 3.14
CA LYS A 8 6.49 -0.05 4.26
C LYS A 8 5.39 0.18 5.28
N ASN A 9 5.17 1.43 5.69
CA ASN A 9 4.13 1.76 6.67
C ASN A 9 2.73 1.32 6.18
N LEU A 10 2.39 1.62 4.92
CA LEU A 10 1.10 1.23 4.36
C LEU A 10 0.97 -0.29 4.17
N LEU A 11 2.07 -0.97 3.83
CA LEU A 11 2.12 -2.42 3.72
C LEU A 11 1.90 -3.08 5.09
N ASP A 12 2.55 -2.58 6.15
CA ASP A 12 2.42 -3.11 7.51
C ASP A 12 0.96 -2.99 7.99
N GLU A 13 0.36 -1.81 7.87
CA GLU A 13 -1.06 -1.57 8.21
C GLU A 13 -2.01 -2.49 7.41
N THR A 14 -1.76 -2.62 6.11
CA THR A 14 -2.58 -3.47 5.24
C THR A 14 -2.44 -4.94 5.61
N THR A 15 -1.22 -5.38 5.96
CA THR A 15 -0.91 -6.76 6.35
C THR A 15 -1.62 -7.13 7.65
N GLU A 16 -1.62 -6.26 8.66
CA GLU A 16 -2.36 -6.51 9.90
C GLU A 16 -3.85 -6.72 9.66
N GLU A 17 -4.47 -5.94 8.78
CA GLU A 17 -5.89 -6.09 8.44
C GLU A 17 -6.15 -7.38 7.63
N MET A 18 -5.21 -7.78 6.77
CA MET A 18 -5.26 -9.05 6.07
C MET A 18 -5.18 -10.23 7.04
N GLU A 19 -4.26 -10.22 8.00
CA GLU A 19 -4.15 -11.27 9.04
C GLU A 19 -5.43 -11.35 9.87
N LYS A 20 -5.95 -10.22 10.35
CA LYS A 20 -7.23 -10.16 11.06
C LYS A 20 -8.38 -10.75 10.22
N PHE A 21 -8.37 -10.56 8.91
CA PHE A 21 -9.38 -11.12 8.01
C PHE A 21 -9.21 -12.63 7.79
N TYR A 22 -8.02 -13.07 7.37
CA TYR A 22 -7.75 -14.46 6.99
C TYR A 22 -7.72 -15.41 8.18
N GLU A 23 -7.10 -15.00 9.30
CA GLU A 23 -6.92 -15.88 10.45
C GLU A 23 -8.09 -15.80 11.44
N LYS A 24 -8.65 -14.60 11.63
CA LYS A 24 -9.68 -14.34 12.65
C LYS A 24 -11.08 -14.18 12.06
N GLY A 25 -11.24 -14.29 10.74
CA GLY A 25 -12.54 -14.17 10.06
C GLY A 25 -13.19 -12.79 10.19
N ASN A 26 -12.44 -11.74 10.52
CA ASN A 26 -12.99 -10.41 10.78
C ASN A 26 -13.41 -9.72 9.47
N LYS A 27 -14.71 -9.74 9.17
CA LYS A 27 -15.27 -9.15 7.93
C LYS A 27 -14.97 -7.66 7.76
N ALA A 28 -14.95 -6.88 8.84
CA ALA A 28 -14.64 -5.45 8.77
C ALA A 28 -13.16 -5.21 8.44
N ALA A 29 -12.27 -6.09 8.94
CA ALA A 29 -10.86 -6.08 8.54
C ALA A 29 -10.69 -6.39 7.05
N GLY A 30 -11.53 -7.27 6.48
CA GLY A 30 -11.56 -7.52 5.03
C GLY A 30 -11.85 -6.26 4.21
N THR A 31 -12.80 -5.42 4.64
CA THR A 31 -13.07 -4.14 3.98
C THR A 31 -11.87 -3.18 4.07
N ARG A 32 -11.22 -3.09 5.24
CA ARG A 32 -10.04 -2.24 5.44
C ARG A 32 -8.83 -2.74 4.65
N ALA A 33 -8.57 -4.05 4.65
CA ALA A 33 -7.52 -4.67 3.84
C ALA A 33 -7.70 -4.37 2.34
N ARG A 34 -8.93 -4.49 1.81
CA ARG A 34 -9.20 -4.14 0.40
C ARG A 34 -8.92 -2.66 0.12
N LYS A 35 -9.27 -1.76 1.05
CA LYS A 35 -8.98 -0.34 0.91
C LYS A 35 -7.46 -0.06 0.95
N GLY A 36 -6.75 -0.63 1.92
CA GLY A 36 -5.29 -0.52 2.04
C GLY A 36 -4.56 -1.03 0.80
N LEU A 37 -5.00 -2.16 0.23
CA LEU A 37 -4.47 -2.69 -1.04
C LEU A 37 -4.70 -1.73 -2.23
N GLN A 38 -5.83 -1.02 -2.29
CA GLN A 38 -6.05 0.00 -3.32
C GLN A 38 -5.15 1.22 -3.13
N GLU A 39 -4.96 1.65 -1.89
CA GLU A 39 -4.06 2.76 -1.55
C GLU A 39 -2.61 2.39 -1.87
N LEU A 40 -2.19 1.15 -1.57
CA LEU A 40 -0.84 0.66 -1.88
C LEU A 40 -0.60 0.62 -3.40
N LYS A 41 -1.58 0.14 -4.18
CA LYS A 41 -1.53 0.18 -5.65
C LYS A 41 -1.35 1.61 -6.16
N LYS A 42 -2.10 2.56 -5.60
CA LYS A 42 -2.04 3.97 -5.98
C LYS A 42 -0.66 4.55 -5.67
N LEU A 43 -0.17 4.38 -4.45
CA LEU A 43 1.15 4.86 -4.02
C LEU A 43 2.27 4.30 -4.89
N ALA A 44 2.24 2.98 -5.16
CA ALA A 44 3.22 2.35 -6.04
C ALA A 44 3.20 2.93 -7.46
N GLN A 45 2.01 3.22 -8.01
CA GLN A 45 1.87 3.85 -9.32
C GLN A 45 2.40 5.28 -9.33
N GLU A 46 2.14 6.07 -8.29
CA GLU A 46 2.65 7.44 -8.14
C GLU A 46 4.18 7.45 -8.12
N ILE A 47 4.80 6.60 -7.30
CA ILE A 47 6.27 6.49 -7.20
C ILE A 47 6.86 6.05 -8.54
N ARG A 48 6.23 5.10 -9.24
CA ARG A 48 6.68 4.66 -10.57
C ARG A 48 6.65 5.83 -11.59
N LEU A 49 5.58 6.62 -11.58
CA LEU A 49 5.46 7.78 -12.47
C LEU A 49 6.51 8.84 -12.14
N GLU A 50 6.74 9.11 -10.86
CA GLU A 50 7.79 10.02 -10.39
C GLU A 50 9.18 9.60 -10.91
N ILE A 51 9.54 8.32 -10.77
CA ILE A 51 10.80 7.78 -11.31
C ILE A 51 10.88 7.97 -12.84
N GLN A 52 9.79 7.70 -13.55
CA GLN A 52 9.73 7.83 -15.00
C GLN A 52 9.83 9.29 -15.45
N GLU A 53 9.27 10.24 -14.69
CA GLU A 53 9.41 11.68 -14.94
C GLU A 53 10.84 12.16 -14.71
N ILE A 54 11.50 11.71 -13.63
CA ILE A 54 12.91 12.04 -13.36
C ILE A 54 13.77 11.54 -14.53
N LYS A 55 13.62 10.27 -14.93
CA LYS A 55 14.36 9.68 -16.06
C LYS A 55 14.16 10.41 -17.39
N ASN A 56 13.02 11.07 -17.58
CA ASN A 56 12.70 11.80 -18.83
C ASN A 56 13.13 13.27 -18.79
N LYS A 57 13.55 13.78 -17.62
CA LYS A 57 14.07 15.15 -17.44
C LYS A 57 15.60 15.20 -17.52
N ASP A 58 16.25 14.03 -17.45
CA ASP A 58 17.64 13.80 -17.84
C ASP A 58 17.75 13.53 -19.35
#